data_AF-T1BDU6-F1
#
_entry.id   AF-T1BDU6-F1
#
_cell.length_a   1.000
_cell.length_b   1.000
_cell.length_c   1.000
_cell.angle_alpha   90.00
_cell.angle_beta   90.00
_cell.angle_gamma   90.00
#
_symmetry.space_group_name_H-M   'P 1'
#
loop_
_entity.id
_entity.type
_entity.pdbx_description
1 polymer ?
#
loop_
_entity_poly.entity_id
_entity_poly.type
_entity_poly.pdbx_seq_one_letter_code
_entity_poly.pdbx_strand_id
1 'polypeptide(L)'
;WQWSVGSRESESRVALMPRHYQLEVWQEAMRLVRKVYLATDGMPETERFGLQSQMRRAVVSIPSNIAEGAGRSGKTEYVRF
;
A
#
# COMPACT_ATOMS: atom_id res chain seq x y z
N TRP A 1 -18.51 -36.31 4.26
CA TRP A 1 -17.71 -35.35 5.04
C TRP A 1 -17.03 -34.40 4.07
N GLN A 2 -17.62 -33.21 3.94
CA GLN A 2 -17.59 -32.37 2.75
C GLN A 2 -16.62 -31.20 2.93
N TRP A 3 -15.53 -31.20 2.16
CA TRP A 3 -14.67 -30.04 1.98
C TRP A 3 -15.19 -29.21 0.80
N SER A 4 -16.02 -28.19 1.05
CA SER A 4 -16.41 -27.21 0.03
C SER A 4 -16.65 -25.79 0.57
N VAL A 5 -16.29 -25.52 1.83
CA VAL A 5 -16.54 -24.21 2.46
C VAL A 5 -15.44 -23.18 2.09
N GLY A 6 -14.22 -23.62 1.79
CA GLY A 6 -13.08 -22.71 1.59
C GLY A 6 -13.05 -21.89 0.29
N SER A 7 -13.71 -22.34 -0.78
CA SER A 7 -13.63 -21.70 -2.10
C SER A 7 -14.56 -20.49 -2.26
N ARG A 8 -15.74 -20.49 -1.62
CA ARG A 8 -16.70 -19.37 -1.68
C ARG A 8 -16.27 -18.18 -0.82
N GLU A 9 -15.58 -18.42 0.29
CA GLU A 9 -15.04 -17.34 1.15
C GLU A 9 -13.85 -16.62 0.49
N SER A 10 -13.00 -17.33 -0.27
CA SER A 10 -11.89 -16.68 -0.97
C SER A 10 -12.36 -15.76 -2.10
N GLU A 11 -13.35 -16.17 -2.88
CA GLU A 11 -13.89 -15.35 -3.99
C GLU A 11 -14.63 -14.10 -3.49
N SER A 12 -15.42 -14.23 -2.43
CA SER A 12 -16.15 -13.11 -1.82
C SER A 12 -15.22 -12.07 -1.20
N ARG A 13 -14.05 -12.47 -0.68
CA ARG A 13 -13.01 -11.54 -0.18
C ARG A 13 -12.34 -10.74 -1.29
N VAL A 14 -12.14 -11.35 -2.47
CA VAL A 14 -11.58 -10.63 -3.64
C VAL A 14 -12.59 -9.63 -4.20
N ALA A 15 -13.88 -9.99 -4.21
CA ALA A 15 -14.96 -9.12 -4.70
C ALA A 15 -15.18 -7.86 -3.85
N LEU A 16 -14.90 -7.91 -2.55
CA LEU A 16 -15.00 -6.77 -1.63
C LEU A 16 -13.70 -5.96 -1.52
N MET A 17 -12.63 -6.36 -2.21
CA MET A 17 -11.33 -5.73 -2.08
C MET A 17 -11.32 -4.39 -2.83
N PRO A 18 -10.87 -3.28 -2.21
CA PRO A 18 -10.80 -2.00 -2.90
C PRO A 18 -9.93 -2.10 -4.15
N ARG A 19 -10.35 -1.44 -5.24
CA ARG A 19 -9.72 -1.58 -6.58
C ARG A 19 -8.21 -1.39 -6.59
N HIS A 20 -7.68 -0.49 -5.75
CA HIS A 20 -6.24 -0.22 -5.70
C HIS A 20 -5.38 -1.40 -5.23
N TYR A 21 -5.94 -2.33 -4.44
CA TYR A 21 -5.18 -3.52 -4.00
C TYR A 21 -4.81 -4.45 -5.17
N GLN A 22 -5.57 -4.38 -6.26
CA GLN A 22 -5.29 -5.13 -7.49
C GLN A 22 -4.24 -4.44 -8.38
N LEU A 23 -3.86 -3.19 -8.09
CA LEU A 23 -2.86 -2.48 -8.88
C LEU A 23 -1.46 -2.96 -8.51
N GLU A 24 -0.70 -3.45 -9.49
CA GLU A 24 0.69 -3.86 -9.29
C GLU A 24 1.54 -2.73 -8.71
N VAL A 25 1.34 -1.50 -9.21
CA VAL A 25 2.06 -0.31 -8.71
C VAL A 25 1.79 -0.04 -7.23
N TRP A 26 0.57 -0.29 -6.74
CA TRP A 26 0.26 -0.16 -5.31
C TRP A 26 0.95 -1.26 -4.49
N GLN A 27 1.00 -2.48 -5.00
CA GLN A 27 1.69 -3.60 -4.35
C GLN A 27 3.19 -3.34 -4.27
N GLU A 28 3.82 -2.85 -5.34
CA GLU A 28 5.23 -2.46 -5.31
C GLU A 28 5.50 -1.30 -4.33
N ALA A 29 4.61 -0.31 -4.27
CA ALA A 29 4.71 0.78 -3.29
C ALA A 29 4.64 0.24 -1.85
N MET A 30 3.76 -0.72 -1.55
CA MET A 30 3.71 -1.37 -0.24
C MET A 30 4.98 -2.19 0.07
N ARG A 31 5.59 -2.84 -0.93
CA ARG A 31 6.90 -3.49 -0.76
C ARG A 31 8.00 -2.47 -0.46
N LEU A 32 7.97 -1.32 -1.12
CA LEU A 32 8.91 -0.22 -0.87
C LEU A 32 8.77 0.33 0.55
N VAL A 33 7.53 0.55 1.04
CA VAL A 33 7.28 0.94 2.45
C VAL A 33 7.98 -0.02 3.41
N ARG A 34 7.79 -1.33 3.22
CA ARG A 34 8.45 -2.35 4.06
C ARG A 34 9.98 -2.22 4.04
N LYS A 35 10.57 -2.05 2.85
CA LYS A 35 12.02 -1.89 2.69
C LYS A 35 12.54 -0.64 3.41
N VAL A 36 11.84 0.49 3.31
CA VAL A 36 12.24 1.74 3.99
C VAL A 36 12.10 1.64 5.50
N TYR A 37 11.05 0.99 6.02
CA TYR A 37 10.94 0.74 7.46
C TYR A 37 12.12 -0.08 7.97
N LEU A 38 12.44 -1.20 7.30
CA LEU A 38 13.60 -2.04 7.64
C LEU A 38 14.93 -1.29 7.54
N ALA A 39 15.13 -0.50 6.48
CA ALA A 39 16.36 0.27 6.29
C ALA A 39 16.52 1.39 7.33
N THR A 40 15.41 1.91 7.85
CA THR A 40 15.43 3.01 8.84
C THR A 40 15.40 2.52 10.29
N ASP A 41 15.09 1.24 10.56
CA ASP A 41 15.06 0.68 11.92
C ASP A 41 16.42 0.72 12.62
N GLY A 42 17.52 0.66 11.87
CA GLY A 42 18.89 0.71 12.42
C GLY A 42 19.45 2.13 12.64
N MET A 43 18.67 3.18 12.41
CA MET A 43 19.16 4.56 12.58
C MET A 43 19.34 4.91 14.06
N PRO A 44 20.28 5.82 14.39
CA PRO A 44 20.43 6.33 15.76
C PRO A 44 19.13 6.96 16.26
N GLU A 45 18.88 6.87 17.57
CA GLU A 45 17.66 7.44 18.18
C GLU A 45 17.54 8.95 17.97
N THR A 46 18.67 9.65 17.79
CA THR A 46 18.71 11.09 17.43
C THR A 46 18.00 11.40 16.12
N GLU A 47 17.94 10.44 15.18
CA GLU A 47 17.27 10.60 13.88
C GLU A 47 15.79 10.21 13.90
N ARG A 48 15.29 9.68 15.03
CA ARG A 48 13.92 9.16 15.15
C ARG A 48 12.86 10.17 14.69
N PHE A 49 13.01 11.42 15.12
CA PHE A 49 12.12 12.52 14.75
C PHE A 49 12.64 13.33 13.55
N GLY A 50 13.89 13.10 13.14
CA GLY A 50 14.52 13.69 11.97
C GLY A 50 14.32 12.81 10.74
N LEU A 51 15.42 12.26 10.21
CA LEU A 51 15.43 11.56 8.93
C LEU A 51 14.54 10.32 8.93
N GLN A 52 14.50 9.55 10.02
CA GLN A 52 13.67 8.33 10.10
C GLN A 52 12.18 8.66 9.90
N SER A 53 11.67 9.67 10.60
CA SER A 53 10.27 10.12 10.48
C SER A 53 9.96 10.66 9.08
N GLN A 54 10.85 11.48 8.51
CA GLN A 54 10.66 12.04 7.17
C GLN A 54 10.60 10.96 6.09
N MET A 55 11.54 9.99 6.11
CA MET A 55 11.58 8.90 5.15
C MET A 55 10.33 8.00 5.25
N ARG A 56 9.90 7.65 6.47
CA ARG A 56 8.72 6.81 6.69
C ARG A 56 7.43 7.49 6.22
N ARG A 57 7.28 8.79 6.50
CA ARG A 57 6.12 9.57 6.02
C ARG A 57 6.11 9.71 4.51
N ALA A 58 7.26 9.99 3.91
CA ALA A 58 7.40 10.12 2.45
C ALA A 58 7.08 8.80 1.74
N VAL A 59 7.58 7.66 2.22
CA VAL A 59 7.30 6.37 1.55
C VAL A 59 5.85 5.94 1.72
N VAL A 60 5.21 6.22 2.88
CA VAL A 60 3.80 5.90 3.13
C VAL A 60 2.86 6.76 2.29
N SER A 61 3.26 7.97 1.90
CA SER A 61 2.41 8.81 1.05
C SER A 61 2.22 8.22 -0.35
N ILE A 62 3.18 7.45 -0.87
CA ILE A 62 3.13 6.86 -2.21
C ILE A 62 1.91 5.92 -2.38
N PRO A 63 1.76 4.82 -1.62
CA PRO A 63 0.59 3.94 -1.76
C PRO A 63 -0.72 4.64 -1.39
N SER A 64 -0.70 5.63 -0.49
CA SER A 64 -1.89 6.43 -0.15
C SER A 64 -2.38 7.27 -1.34
N ASN A 65 -1.48 7.96 -2.04
CA ASN A 65 -1.82 8.72 -3.24
C ASN A 65 -2.31 7.82 -4.38
N ILE A 66 -1.70 6.64 -4.55
CA ILE A 66 -2.17 5.63 -5.53
C ILE A 66 -3.59 5.15 -5.18
N ALA A 67 -3.85 4.86 -3.90
CA ALA A 67 -5.16 4.41 -3.43
C ALA A 67 -6.23 5.49 -3.63
N GLU A 68 -5.91 6.75 -3.35
CA GLU A 68 -6.79 7.90 -3.58
C GLU A 68 -7.07 8.09 -5.07
N GLY A 69 -6.03 8.09 -5.91
CA GLY A 69 -6.16 8.23 -7.37
C GLY A 69 -6.98 7.11 -8.02
N ALA A 70 -6.85 5.87 -7.55
CA ALA A 70 -7.65 4.73 -8.02
C ALA A 70 -9.14 4.79 -7.61
N GLY A 71 -9.46 5.57 -6.56
CA GLY A 71 -10.82 5.84 -6.14
C GLY A 71 -11.54 6.85 -7.05
N ARG A 72 -10.78 7.73 -7.73
CA ARG A 72 -11.30 8.82 -8.57
C ARG A 72 -11.49 8.34 -10.01
N SER A 73 -12.74 8.16 -10.42
CA SER A 73 -13.15 7.50 -11.68
C SER A 73 -12.90 8.29 -12.98
N GLY A 74 -11.89 9.17 -13.04
CA GLY A 74 -11.61 10.03 -14.21
C GLY A 74 -10.21 9.85 -14.77
N LYS A 75 -10.10 9.39 -16.03
CA LYS A 75 -8.85 9.21 -16.79
C LYS A 75 -7.95 10.47 -16.82
N THR A 76 -8.51 11.64 -16.55
CA THR A 76 -7.86 12.95 -16.57
C THR A 76 -7.15 13.32 -15.26
N GLU A 77 -7.47 12.66 -14.13
CA GLU A 77 -6.85 12.96 -12.82
C GLU A 77 -5.73 11.98 -12.42
N TYR A 78 -5.56 10.87 -13.14
CA TYR A 78 -4.51 9.87 -12.87
C TYR A 78 -3.08 10.39 -13.11
N VAL A 79 -2.92 11.53 -13.77
CA VAL A 79 -1.61 12.13 -14.13
C VAL A 79 -1.14 13.17 -13.11
N ARG A 80 -1.96 13.54 -12.12
CA ARG A 80 -1.64 14.62 -11.19
C ARG A 80 -0.93 14.18 -9.90
N PHE A 81 -0.75 12.88 -9.66
CA PHE A 81 -0.16 12.33 -8.44
C PHE A 81 0.82 11.20 -8.73
#